data_AF-A0A244EJ81-F1
#
_entry.id   AF-A0A244EJ81-F1
#
_cell.length_a   1.000
_cell.length_b   1.000
_cell.length_c   1.000
_cell.angle_alpha   90.00
_cell.angle_beta   90.00
_cell.angle_gamma   90.00
#
_symmetry.space_group_name_H-M   'P 1'
#
loop_
_entity.id
_entity.type
_entity.pdbx_description
1 polymer ?
#
loop_
_entity_poly.entity_id
_entity_poly.type
_entity_poly.pdbx_seq_one_letter_code
_entity_poly.pdbx_strand_id
1 'polypeptide(L)'
;MSNRPTPPALVFHGTGATFDSFAPNERGIFFAEQYNAAASYQRIRRESEPRVIAASLDISNPWTMVRYGLDVPYSQHLDQSAAALKARGFDGIYMPKERVWVAFEPEQICIIEHAVSPTCFVEHLQAANDQAEAGWYFEEGGCWGMTLALRTALGPGSEIVVRDDFVHAYVRAGGRTFDWQGEADFAGGRLVTRDQLTKEALANGCSQEQLDADTAWADQVIERAREIALLEQNTLNHNDAERPRP
;
A
#
# COMPACT_ATOMS: atom_id res chain seq x y z
N MET A 1 18.00 9.59 -22.90
CA MET A 1 16.80 8.77 -22.62
C MET A 1 15.98 9.54 -21.60
N SER A 2 14.70 9.80 -21.86
CA SER A 2 13.85 10.54 -20.92
C SER A 2 13.54 9.61 -19.74
N ASN A 3 13.92 10.01 -18.52
CA ASN A 3 13.55 9.32 -17.27
C ASN A 3 12.06 9.56 -16.98
N ARG A 4 11.19 8.98 -17.82
CA ARG A 4 9.75 8.98 -17.55
C ARG A 4 9.47 8.00 -16.42
N PRO A 5 8.60 8.36 -15.47
CA PRO A 5 8.15 7.40 -14.48
C PRO A 5 7.39 6.28 -15.19
N THR A 6 7.57 5.06 -14.70
CA THR A 6 6.77 3.90 -15.10
C THR A 6 5.95 3.44 -13.89
N PRO A 7 4.73 2.91 -14.08
CA PRO A 7 3.99 2.31 -12.99
C PRO A 7 4.80 1.23 -12.27
N PRO A 8 4.64 1.07 -10.95
CA PRO A 8 5.14 -0.12 -10.27
C PRO A 8 4.42 -1.37 -10.79
N ALA A 9 4.95 -2.55 -10.46
CA ALA A 9 4.39 -3.84 -10.89
C ALA A 9 2.93 -4.03 -10.41
N LEU A 10 2.59 -3.46 -9.24
CA LEU A 10 1.24 -3.45 -8.69
C LEU A 10 0.84 -2.06 -8.24
N VAL A 11 -0.42 -1.73 -8.52
CA VAL A 11 -1.14 -0.57 -8.00
C VAL A 11 -2.52 -1.00 -7.50
N PHE A 12 -3.18 -0.13 -6.75
CA PHE A 12 -4.41 -0.45 -6.03
C PHE A 12 -5.56 0.49 -6.37
N HIS A 13 -6.75 -0.07 -6.58
CA HIS A 13 -7.98 0.69 -6.80
C HIS A 13 -9.00 0.40 -5.70
N GLY A 14 -9.41 1.44 -4.97
CA GLY A 14 -10.46 1.35 -3.97
C GLY A 14 -11.84 1.47 -4.59
N THR A 15 -12.72 0.49 -4.36
CA THR A 15 -14.08 0.47 -4.86
C THR A 15 -15.05 -0.13 -3.85
N GLY A 16 -16.35 0.13 -4.05
CA GLY A 16 -17.44 -0.55 -3.33
C GLY A 16 -18.19 -1.57 -4.19
N ALA A 17 -17.89 -1.61 -5.49
CA ALA A 17 -18.61 -2.43 -6.45
C ALA A 17 -17.87 -3.75 -6.74
N THR A 18 -18.63 -4.75 -7.18
CA THR A 18 -18.11 -5.98 -7.78
C THR A 18 -18.20 -5.86 -9.30
N PHE A 19 -17.08 -6.07 -9.99
CA PHE A 19 -17.01 -6.08 -11.44
C PHE A 19 -15.81 -6.91 -11.91
N ASP A 20 -15.92 -7.40 -13.13
CA ASP A 20 -14.87 -8.18 -13.81
C ASP A 20 -13.98 -7.30 -14.70
N SER A 21 -14.46 -6.12 -15.09
CA SER A 21 -13.74 -5.16 -15.93
C SER A 21 -14.07 -3.71 -15.57
N PHE A 22 -13.09 -2.83 -15.80
CA PHE A 22 -13.30 -1.40 -15.66
C PHE A 22 -14.09 -0.84 -16.84
N ALA A 23 -14.96 0.14 -16.58
CA ALA A 23 -15.64 0.91 -17.63
C ALA A 23 -14.85 2.20 -17.94
N PRO A 24 -14.93 2.73 -19.18
CA PRO A 24 -14.36 4.02 -19.51
C PRO A 24 -14.83 5.13 -18.57
N ASN A 25 -13.94 6.07 -18.24
CA ASN A 25 -14.24 7.19 -17.36
C ASN A 25 -13.60 8.48 -17.91
N GLU A 26 -14.38 9.54 -18.07
CA GLU A 26 -13.91 10.83 -18.62
C GLU A 26 -12.78 11.46 -17.78
N ARG A 27 -12.68 11.12 -16.50
CA ARG A 27 -11.64 11.60 -15.58
C ARG A 27 -10.45 10.65 -15.49
N GLY A 28 -10.50 9.52 -16.21
CA GLY A 28 -9.59 8.40 -16.07
C GLY A 28 -9.91 7.52 -14.85
N ILE A 29 -9.15 6.44 -14.72
CA ILE A 29 -9.31 5.42 -13.69
C ILE A 29 -8.11 5.52 -12.74
N PHE A 30 -8.38 5.79 -11.47
CA PHE A 30 -7.38 6.15 -10.47
C PHE A 30 -6.85 4.93 -9.73
N PHE A 31 -5.54 4.86 -9.54
CA PHE A 31 -4.85 3.83 -8.79
C PHE A 31 -3.83 4.46 -7.84
N ALA A 32 -3.75 3.99 -6.61
CA ALA A 32 -2.71 4.37 -5.66
C ALA A 32 -1.58 3.33 -5.67
N GLU A 33 -0.35 3.76 -5.45
CA GLU A 33 0.79 2.83 -5.27
C GLU A 33 0.71 2.05 -3.93
N GLN A 34 -0.10 2.52 -2.98
CA GLN A 34 -0.23 1.91 -1.65
C GLN A 34 -1.66 1.41 -1.39
N TYR A 35 -1.76 0.24 -0.78
CA TYR A 35 -3.04 -0.38 -0.43
C TYR A 35 -3.90 0.52 0.47
N ASN A 36 -3.31 1.07 1.53
CA ASN A 36 -4.04 1.89 2.51
C ASN A 36 -4.59 3.19 1.90
N ALA A 37 -3.83 3.79 0.96
CA ALA A 37 -4.30 4.96 0.22
C ALA A 37 -5.52 4.61 -0.65
N ALA A 38 -5.46 3.49 -1.38
CA ALA A 38 -6.60 2.99 -2.16
C ALA A 38 -7.83 2.72 -1.27
N ALA A 39 -7.65 2.03 -0.14
CA ALA A 39 -8.71 1.70 0.81
C ALA A 39 -9.40 2.96 1.38
N SER A 40 -8.67 4.07 1.52
CA SER A 40 -9.21 5.32 2.04
C SER A 40 -10.24 5.97 1.12
N TYR A 41 -10.11 5.82 -0.21
CA TYR A 41 -11.04 6.39 -1.18
C TYR A 41 -12.44 5.78 -1.10
N GLN A 42 -12.56 4.54 -0.62
CA GLN A 42 -13.86 3.89 -0.45
C GLN A 42 -14.64 4.45 0.73
N ARG A 43 -13.98 4.87 1.82
CA ARG A 43 -14.63 5.29 3.08
C ARG A 43 -15.61 6.46 2.91
N ILE A 44 -15.53 7.19 1.80
CA ILE A 44 -16.44 8.28 1.45
C ILE A 44 -17.84 7.73 1.07
N ARG A 45 -17.92 6.50 0.54
CA ARG A 45 -19.17 5.86 0.11
C ARG A 45 -19.58 4.80 1.14
N ARG A 46 -20.42 5.20 2.11
CA ARG A 46 -20.78 4.41 3.32
C ARG A 46 -21.63 3.15 3.06
N GLU A 47 -22.00 2.85 1.82
CA GLU A 47 -23.07 1.89 1.52
C GLU A 47 -22.58 0.46 1.24
N SER A 48 -21.27 0.23 1.11
CA SER A 48 -20.71 -1.09 0.81
C SER A 48 -19.50 -1.42 1.70
N GLU A 49 -19.17 -2.71 1.80
CA GLU A 49 -17.89 -3.11 2.37
C GLU A 49 -16.73 -2.56 1.51
N PRO A 50 -15.65 -2.05 2.14
CA PRO A 50 -14.48 -1.59 1.44
C PRO A 50 -13.82 -2.73 0.67
N ARG A 51 -13.55 -2.49 -0.61
CA ARG A 51 -12.86 -3.43 -1.47
C ARG A 51 -11.69 -2.75 -2.15
N VAL A 52 -10.56 -3.44 -2.22
CA VAL A 52 -9.37 -2.99 -2.93
C VAL A 52 -9.04 -4.02 -4.00
N ILE A 53 -8.87 -3.54 -5.24
CA ILE A 53 -8.42 -4.32 -6.38
C ILE A 53 -6.92 -4.08 -6.54
N ALA A 54 -6.14 -5.13 -6.77
CA ALA A 54 -4.76 -5.03 -7.24
C ALA A 54 -4.73 -5.18 -8.76
N ALA A 55 -3.96 -4.33 -9.44
CA ALA A 55 -3.81 -4.35 -10.88
C ALA A 55 -2.38 -3.96 -11.30
N SER A 56 -1.99 -4.34 -12.51
CA SER A 56 -0.86 -3.76 -13.21
C SER A 56 -1.35 -2.80 -14.31
N LEU A 57 -0.54 -1.80 -14.64
CA LEU A 57 -0.89 -0.76 -15.62
C LEU A 57 0.07 -0.76 -16.80
N ASP A 58 -0.46 -0.71 -18.02
CA ASP A 58 0.26 -0.46 -19.26
C ASP A 58 0.26 1.04 -19.59
N ILE A 59 1.17 1.79 -18.94
CA ILE A 59 1.38 3.22 -19.14
C ILE A 59 2.87 3.46 -19.40
N SER A 60 3.20 3.97 -20.58
CA SER A 60 4.56 4.13 -21.09
C SER A 60 4.97 5.61 -21.28
N ASN A 61 3.99 6.50 -21.43
CA ASN A 61 4.15 7.93 -21.65
C ASN A 61 3.19 8.73 -20.75
N PRO A 62 3.37 8.69 -19.42
CA PRO A 62 2.50 9.45 -18.52
C PRO A 62 2.81 10.94 -18.60
N TRP A 63 1.77 11.75 -18.41
CA TRP A 63 1.91 13.14 -18.01
C TRP A 63 2.15 13.22 -16.50
N THR A 64 3.26 13.82 -16.08
CA THR A 64 3.46 14.13 -14.65
C THR A 64 2.62 15.34 -14.28
N MET A 65 1.66 15.15 -13.38
CA MET A 65 0.73 16.20 -12.94
C MET A 65 1.49 17.39 -12.36
N VAL A 66 1.10 18.59 -12.78
CA VAL A 66 1.66 19.85 -12.32
C VAL A 66 0.60 20.62 -11.52
N ARG A 67 0.92 21.10 -10.33
CA ARG A 67 -0.03 21.89 -9.51
C ARG A 67 0.20 23.39 -9.69
N TYR A 68 -0.79 24.09 -10.23
CA TYR A 68 -0.73 25.54 -10.39
C TYR A 68 -0.75 26.27 -9.05
N GLY A 69 0.01 27.36 -8.97
CA GLY A 69 0.26 28.13 -7.74
C GLY A 69 1.33 27.54 -6.82
N LEU A 70 1.70 26.26 -7.00
CA LEU A 70 2.80 25.63 -6.28
C LEU A 70 4.00 25.40 -7.20
N ASP A 71 3.76 24.73 -8.32
CA ASP A 71 4.80 24.28 -9.24
C ASP A 71 4.95 25.25 -10.44
N VAL A 72 3.88 25.94 -10.84
CA VAL A 72 3.84 26.91 -11.96
C VAL A 72 2.78 28.00 -11.73
N PRO A 73 2.96 29.21 -12.29
CA PRO A 73 1.96 30.28 -12.21
C PRO A 73 0.61 29.89 -12.85
N TYR A 74 -0.51 30.36 -12.28
CA TYR A 74 -1.85 30.12 -12.84
C TYR A 74 -2.05 30.63 -14.26
N SER A 75 -1.29 31.65 -14.68
CA SER A 75 -1.32 32.16 -16.06
C SER A 75 -0.85 31.16 -17.11
N GLN A 76 -0.20 30.06 -16.69
CA GLN A 76 0.27 28.98 -17.54
C GLN A 76 -0.62 27.73 -17.42
N HIS A 77 -1.88 27.89 -16.98
CA HIS A 77 -2.81 26.79 -16.83
C HIS A 77 -3.02 26.04 -18.15
N LEU A 78 -2.67 24.77 -18.15
CA LEU A 78 -2.94 23.82 -19.23
C LEU A 78 -4.13 22.97 -18.82
N ASP A 79 -4.95 22.60 -19.79
CA ASP A 79 -5.94 21.55 -19.59
C ASP A 79 -5.22 20.23 -19.33
N GLN A 80 -5.34 19.74 -18.09
CA GLN A 80 -4.78 18.46 -17.62
C GLN A 80 -5.87 17.38 -17.49
N SER A 81 -7.03 17.56 -18.15
CA SER A 81 -8.04 16.50 -18.25
C SER A 81 -7.49 15.30 -19.02
N ALA A 82 -8.00 14.10 -18.71
CA ALA A 82 -7.61 12.87 -19.40
C ALA A 82 -7.80 12.97 -20.92
N ALA A 83 -8.93 13.54 -21.36
CA ALA A 83 -9.21 13.78 -22.78
C ALA A 83 -8.18 14.70 -23.45
N ALA A 84 -7.83 15.83 -22.84
CA ALA A 84 -6.87 16.76 -23.39
C ALA A 84 -5.44 16.19 -23.43
N LEU A 85 -5.03 15.46 -22.39
CA LEU A 85 -3.72 14.83 -22.34
C LEU A 85 -3.61 13.65 -23.31
N LYS A 86 -4.68 12.84 -23.45
CA LYS A 86 -4.78 11.79 -24.46
C LYS A 86 -4.64 12.36 -25.87
N ALA A 87 -5.33 13.47 -26.17
CA ALA A 87 -5.22 14.16 -27.47
C ALA A 87 -3.81 14.69 -27.75
N ARG A 88 -2.99 14.89 -26.72
CA ARG A 88 -1.57 15.30 -26.81
C ARG A 88 -0.60 14.12 -26.87
N GLY A 89 -1.11 12.88 -26.91
CA GLY A 89 -0.31 11.66 -27.05
C GLY A 89 0.22 11.07 -25.75
N PHE A 90 -0.27 11.53 -24.59
CA PHE A 90 -0.02 10.85 -23.31
C PHE A 90 -0.96 9.67 -23.13
N ASP A 91 -0.51 8.64 -22.43
CA ASP A 91 -1.28 7.41 -22.15
C ASP A 91 -1.66 7.28 -20.67
N GLY A 92 -1.34 8.26 -19.83
CA GLY A 92 -1.80 8.30 -18.44
C GLY A 92 -1.37 9.56 -17.71
N ILE A 93 -1.67 9.62 -16.42
CA ILE A 93 -1.20 10.68 -15.51
C ILE A 93 -0.47 10.05 -14.35
N TYR A 94 0.66 10.63 -13.95
CA TYR A 94 1.33 10.32 -12.70
C TYR A 94 1.30 11.53 -11.75
N MET A 95 0.89 11.30 -10.51
CA MET A 95 0.81 12.29 -9.44
C MET A 95 1.87 11.96 -8.37
N PRO A 96 3.10 12.49 -8.46
CA PRO A 96 4.23 12.04 -7.66
C PRO A 96 4.05 12.30 -6.15
N LYS A 97 3.37 13.39 -5.78
CA LYS A 97 3.16 13.74 -4.36
C LYS A 97 2.15 12.80 -3.70
N GLU A 98 1.11 12.40 -4.43
CA GLU A 98 0.07 11.47 -3.97
C GLU A 98 0.43 10.00 -4.22
N ARG A 99 1.44 9.74 -5.06
CA ARG A 99 1.78 8.41 -5.58
C ARG A 99 0.56 7.73 -6.21
N VAL A 100 -0.09 8.48 -7.10
CA VAL A 100 -1.30 8.05 -7.81
C VAL A 100 -1.05 8.00 -9.30
N TRP A 101 -1.56 6.95 -9.93
CA TRP A 101 -1.57 6.72 -11.37
C TRP A 101 -3.00 6.83 -11.89
N VAL A 102 -3.15 7.39 -13.09
CA VAL A 102 -4.45 7.45 -13.77
C VAL A 102 -4.29 6.84 -15.15
N ALA A 103 -4.99 5.72 -15.37
CA ALA A 103 -5.14 5.12 -16.70
C ALA A 103 -6.27 5.84 -17.45
N PHE A 104 -6.09 6.07 -18.75
CA PHE A 104 -7.11 6.70 -19.58
C PHE A 104 -8.13 5.71 -20.11
N GLU A 105 -7.70 4.48 -20.39
CA GLU A 105 -8.53 3.44 -21.00
C GLU A 105 -8.52 2.15 -20.18
N PRO A 106 -9.65 1.41 -20.11
CA PRO A 106 -9.72 0.12 -19.41
C PRO A 106 -8.70 -0.92 -19.88
N GLU A 107 -8.37 -0.94 -21.18
CA GLU A 107 -7.45 -1.90 -21.79
C GLU A 107 -6.01 -1.78 -21.26
N GLN A 108 -5.69 -0.67 -20.59
CA GLN A 108 -4.40 -0.46 -19.93
C GLN A 108 -4.30 -1.17 -18.58
N ILE A 109 -5.37 -1.81 -18.11
CA ILE A 109 -5.47 -2.33 -16.75
C ILE A 109 -5.59 -3.85 -16.81
N CYS A 110 -4.63 -4.54 -16.20
CA CYS A 110 -4.72 -5.98 -15.95
C CYS A 110 -5.05 -6.20 -14.46
N ILE A 111 -6.24 -6.71 -14.16
CA ILE A 111 -6.62 -7.04 -12.78
C ILE A 111 -5.86 -8.31 -12.35
N ILE A 112 -5.14 -8.20 -11.23
CA ILE A 112 -4.39 -9.30 -10.62
C ILE A 112 -5.20 -9.96 -9.51
N GLU A 113 -5.81 -9.15 -8.64
CA GLU A 113 -6.69 -9.61 -7.57
C GLU A 113 -7.89 -8.69 -7.45
N HIS A 114 -9.07 -9.28 -7.52
CA HIS A 114 -10.35 -8.61 -7.48
C HIS A 114 -10.70 -8.13 -6.08
N ALA A 115 -10.27 -8.80 -5.01
CA ALA A 115 -10.54 -8.41 -3.63
C ALA A 115 -9.34 -8.74 -2.74
N VAL A 116 -8.37 -7.83 -2.68
CA VAL A 116 -7.15 -8.00 -1.88
C VAL A 116 -7.51 -8.11 -0.41
N SER A 117 -7.19 -9.23 0.21
CA SER A 117 -7.33 -9.39 1.66
C SER A 117 -6.42 -8.39 2.39
N PRO A 118 -6.94 -7.65 3.39
CA PRO A 118 -6.13 -6.72 4.18
C PRO A 118 -4.88 -7.40 4.77
N THR A 119 -4.97 -8.69 5.11
CA THR A 119 -3.92 -9.45 5.81
C THR A 119 -3.08 -10.35 4.90
N CYS A 120 -3.23 -10.32 3.56
CA CYS A 120 -2.47 -11.24 2.68
C CYS A 120 -0.94 -11.09 2.78
N PHE A 121 -0.46 -9.96 3.29
CA PHE A 121 0.96 -9.67 3.43
C PHE A 121 1.63 -10.40 4.61
N VAL A 122 0.86 -10.86 5.59
CA VAL A 122 1.40 -11.32 6.89
C VAL A 122 2.39 -12.47 6.74
N GLU A 123 2.08 -13.47 5.91
CA GLU A 123 2.92 -14.65 5.70
C GLU A 123 4.21 -14.34 4.91
N HIS A 124 4.29 -13.15 4.31
CA HIS A 124 5.43 -12.71 3.50
C HIS A 124 6.23 -11.58 4.15
N LEU A 125 5.91 -11.19 5.39
CA LEU A 125 6.62 -10.11 6.10
C LEU A 125 8.09 -10.43 6.31
N GLN A 126 8.44 -11.64 6.75
CA GLN A 126 9.83 -12.07 6.89
C GLN A 126 10.59 -11.91 5.57
N ALA A 127 10.04 -12.42 4.46
CA ALA A 127 10.69 -12.36 3.15
C ALA A 127 10.89 -10.90 2.65
N ALA A 128 9.93 -10.01 2.92
CA ALA A 128 10.06 -8.60 2.59
C ALA A 128 11.13 -7.90 3.46
N ASN A 129 11.21 -8.23 4.75
CA ASN A 129 12.26 -7.74 5.63
C ASN A 129 13.65 -8.24 5.22
N ASP A 130 13.75 -9.49 4.79
CA ASP A 130 15.00 -10.07 4.29
C ASP A 130 15.47 -9.34 3.03
N GLN A 131 14.56 -9.04 2.08
CA GLN A 131 14.88 -8.25 0.89
C GLN A 131 15.29 -6.80 1.21
N ALA A 132 14.76 -6.23 2.29
CA ALA A 132 15.08 -4.89 2.74
C ALA A 132 16.28 -4.82 3.70
N GLU A 133 16.87 -5.97 4.06
CA GLU A 133 17.88 -6.11 5.12
C GLU A 133 17.46 -5.45 6.44
N ALA A 134 16.15 -5.46 6.74
CA ALA A 134 15.54 -4.66 7.81
C ALA A 134 15.20 -5.47 9.06
N GLY A 135 15.27 -6.80 9.00
CA GLY A 135 14.78 -7.69 10.07
C GLY A 135 15.43 -7.41 11.43
N TRP A 136 16.76 -7.36 11.48
CA TRP A 136 17.47 -7.06 12.73
C TRP A 136 17.17 -5.65 13.26
N TYR A 137 17.02 -4.67 12.35
CA TYR A 137 16.69 -3.31 12.75
C TYR A 137 15.31 -3.23 13.42
N PHE A 138 14.30 -3.87 12.83
CA PHE A 138 12.94 -3.90 13.38
C PHE A 138 12.80 -4.79 14.62
N GLU A 139 13.73 -5.73 14.85
CA GLU A 139 13.81 -6.47 16.10
C GLU A 139 14.26 -5.59 17.29
N GLU A 140 15.30 -4.76 17.09
CA GLU A 140 15.94 -4.02 18.19
C GLU A 140 15.46 -2.58 18.34
N GLY A 141 15.45 -1.81 17.25
CA GLY A 141 15.30 -0.35 17.30
C GLY A 141 14.04 0.17 16.62
N GLY A 142 13.69 -0.41 15.47
CA GLY A 142 12.55 0.02 14.65
C GLY A 142 11.21 -0.60 15.05
N CYS A 143 11.15 -1.46 16.08
CA CYS A 143 9.95 -2.22 16.45
C CYS A 143 8.73 -1.31 16.70
N TRP A 144 8.96 -0.09 17.19
CA TRP A 144 7.94 0.94 17.41
C TRP A 144 7.27 1.38 16.11
N GLY A 145 8.08 1.74 15.11
CA GLY A 145 7.61 2.16 13.79
C GLY A 145 6.91 1.03 13.07
N MET A 146 7.48 -0.18 13.11
CA MET A 146 6.86 -1.39 12.58
C MET A 146 5.50 -1.65 13.22
N THR A 147 5.38 -1.54 14.54
CA THR A 147 4.12 -1.73 15.25
C THR A 147 3.05 -0.71 14.81
N LEU A 148 3.43 0.56 14.63
CA LEU A 148 2.51 1.60 14.14
C LEU A 148 2.04 1.32 12.70
N ALA A 149 2.94 0.87 11.84
CA ALA A 149 2.65 0.50 10.46
C ALA A 149 1.72 -0.73 10.40
N LEU A 150 2.04 -1.80 11.14
CA LEU A 150 1.21 -3.00 11.27
C LEU A 150 -0.18 -2.68 11.81
N ARG A 151 -0.28 -1.82 12.83
CA ARG A 151 -1.58 -1.40 13.39
C ARG A 151 -2.44 -0.72 12.34
N THR A 152 -1.82 0.04 11.45
CA THR A 152 -2.50 0.72 10.34
C THR A 152 -2.94 -0.29 9.28
N ALA A 153 -2.03 -1.18 8.85
CA ALA A 153 -2.25 -2.18 7.81
C ALA A 153 -3.29 -3.25 8.19
N LEU A 154 -3.28 -3.72 9.43
CA LEU A 154 -4.26 -4.69 9.96
C LEU A 154 -5.65 -4.08 10.19
N GLY A 155 -5.77 -2.74 10.13
CA GLY A 155 -7.04 -2.05 10.11
C GLY A 155 -7.76 -1.98 11.47
N PRO A 156 -9.04 -1.55 11.48
CA PRO A 156 -9.83 -1.41 12.70
C PRO A 156 -9.94 -2.73 13.48
N GLY A 157 -9.99 -2.64 14.82
CA GLY A 157 -10.08 -3.82 15.69
C GLY A 157 -8.75 -4.48 16.06
N SER A 158 -7.63 -4.05 15.47
CA SER A 158 -6.31 -4.46 15.96
C SER A 158 -5.89 -3.65 17.21
N GLU A 159 -4.97 -4.19 18.00
CA GLU A 159 -4.55 -3.62 19.29
C GLU A 159 -3.03 -3.58 19.37
N ILE A 160 -2.46 -2.52 19.94
CA ILE A 160 -1.02 -2.43 20.17
C ILE A 160 -0.72 -3.08 21.51
N VAL A 161 0.29 -3.93 21.54
CA VAL A 161 0.74 -4.63 22.75
C VAL A 161 2.22 -4.33 22.98
N VAL A 162 2.57 -3.92 24.19
CA VAL A 162 3.97 -3.73 24.59
C VAL A 162 4.33 -4.78 25.64
N ARG A 163 5.48 -5.44 25.47
CA ARG A 163 5.95 -6.44 26.41
C ARG A 163 6.51 -5.79 27.67
N ASP A 164 6.23 -6.38 28.84
CA ASP A 164 6.55 -5.76 30.13
C ASP A 164 8.04 -5.85 30.50
N ASP A 165 8.69 -6.97 30.15
CA ASP A 165 10.09 -7.27 30.53
C ASP A 165 11.12 -6.97 29.43
N PHE A 166 10.65 -6.64 28.23
CA PHE A 166 11.49 -6.42 27.07
C PHE A 166 10.86 -5.36 26.19
N VAL A 167 11.66 -4.38 25.77
CA VAL A 167 11.22 -3.20 25.05
C VAL A 167 10.95 -3.57 23.58
N HIS A 168 9.86 -4.29 23.35
CA HIS A 168 9.38 -4.69 22.04
C HIS A 168 7.87 -4.57 21.99
N ALA A 169 7.35 -4.21 20.82
CA ALA A 169 5.94 -3.96 20.59
C ALA A 169 5.40 -4.85 19.47
N TYR A 170 4.14 -5.22 19.60
CA TYR A 170 3.43 -6.15 18.74
C TYR A 170 2.06 -5.56 18.39
N VAL A 171 1.40 -6.16 17.39
CA VAL A 171 -0.01 -5.90 17.09
C VAL A 171 -0.83 -7.18 17.24
N ARG A 172 -1.95 -7.10 17.96
CA ARG A 172 -2.94 -8.18 18.00
C ARG A 172 -4.09 -7.91 17.06
N ALA A 173 -4.52 -8.91 16.30
CA ALA A 173 -5.72 -8.84 15.48
C ALA A 173 -6.34 -10.25 15.34
N GLY A 174 -7.65 -10.36 15.55
CA GLY A 174 -8.34 -11.65 15.40
C GLY A 174 -7.82 -12.77 16.31
N GLY A 175 -7.32 -12.45 17.49
CA GLY A 175 -6.76 -13.42 18.44
C GLY A 175 -5.32 -13.88 18.14
N ARG A 176 -4.68 -13.35 17.09
CA ARG A 176 -3.29 -13.61 16.72
C ARG A 176 -2.41 -12.40 17.05
N THR A 177 -1.12 -12.64 17.28
CA THR A 177 -0.11 -11.61 17.56
C THR A 177 0.83 -11.51 16.36
N PHE A 178 1.23 -10.29 15.99
CA PHE A 178 2.06 -10.01 14.83
C PHE A 178 3.21 -9.07 15.17
N ASP A 179 4.36 -9.28 14.54
CA ASP A 179 5.55 -8.43 14.57
C ASP A 179 6.14 -8.29 13.15
N TRP A 180 7.42 -7.91 13.07
CA TRP A 180 8.12 -7.73 11.81
C TRP A 180 8.27 -9.02 10.99
N GLN A 181 8.19 -10.22 11.59
CA GLN A 181 8.34 -11.50 10.88
C GLN A 181 7.03 -11.99 10.27
N GLY A 182 5.89 -11.56 10.80
CA GLY A 182 4.60 -12.19 10.53
C GLY A 182 3.83 -12.46 11.80
N GLU A 183 3.27 -13.65 11.91
CA GLU A 183 2.66 -14.13 13.16
C GLU A 183 3.75 -14.51 14.17
N ALA A 184 3.57 -14.06 15.41
CA ALA A 184 4.48 -14.31 16.51
C ALA A 184 3.79 -15.11 17.63
N ASP A 185 4.51 -16.07 18.22
CA ASP A 185 4.04 -16.83 19.38
C ASP A 185 4.29 -16.04 20.68
N PHE A 186 3.45 -15.02 20.91
CA PHE A 186 3.53 -14.19 22.10
C PHE A 186 2.14 -13.87 22.69
N ALA A 187 1.91 -14.33 23.92
CA ALA A 187 0.64 -14.17 24.63
C ALA A 187 0.65 -13.06 25.71
N GLY A 188 1.81 -12.49 26.06
CA GLY A 188 1.97 -11.56 27.20
C GLY A 188 1.80 -10.07 26.87
N GLY A 189 2.21 -9.20 27.79
CA GLY A 189 2.27 -7.75 27.59
C GLY A 189 0.95 -7.00 27.82
N ARG A 190 1.06 -5.68 27.81
CA ARG A 190 -0.03 -4.75 28.11
C ARG A 190 -0.52 -4.03 26.85
N LEU A 191 -1.83 -3.82 26.79
CA LEU A 191 -2.45 -3.05 25.73
C LEU A 191 -2.13 -1.57 25.89
N VAL A 192 -1.78 -0.91 24.78
CA VAL A 192 -1.52 0.52 24.74
C VAL A 192 -2.24 1.19 23.58
N THR A 193 -2.53 2.47 23.74
CA THR A 193 -2.96 3.34 22.64
C THR A 193 -1.77 3.77 21.78
N ARG A 194 -2.04 4.31 20.59
CA ARG A 194 -1.02 4.91 19.73
C ARG A 194 -0.19 5.97 20.49
N ASP A 195 -0.87 6.87 21.21
CA ASP A 195 -0.21 7.94 21.96
C ASP A 195 0.68 7.42 23.09
N GLN A 196 0.26 6.32 23.74
CA GLN A 196 1.08 5.65 24.76
C GLN A 196 2.31 4.98 24.13
N LEU A 197 2.16 4.28 23.00
CA LEU A 197 3.29 3.69 22.28
C LEU A 197 4.31 4.77 21.87
N THR A 198 3.84 5.89 21.31
CA THR A 198 4.71 7.02 20.94
C THR A 198 5.46 7.57 22.16
N LYS A 199 4.77 7.79 23.28
CA LYS A 199 5.43 8.25 24.52
C LYS A 199 6.49 7.27 25.02
N GLU A 200 6.23 5.98 24.91
CA GLU A 200 7.18 4.93 25.31
C GLU A 200 8.38 4.85 24.39
N ALA A 201 8.19 4.96 23.07
CA ALA A 201 9.29 5.03 22.12
C ALA A 201 10.22 6.22 22.43
N LEU A 202 9.63 7.40 22.67
CA LEU A 202 10.39 8.59 23.07
C LEU A 202 11.13 8.41 24.41
N ALA A 203 10.48 7.79 25.40
CA ALA A 203 11.10 7.51 26.69
C ALA A 203 12.27 6.50 26.59
N ASN A 204 12.30 5.66 25.55
CA ASN A 204 13.36 4.71 25.26
C ASN A 204 14.38 5.24 24.22
N GLY A 205 14.40 6.55 23.98
CA GLY A 205 15.44 7.21 23.18
C GLY A 205 15.19 7.26 21.67
N CYS A 206 14.06 6.76 21.18
CA CYS A 206 13.64 6.99 19.79
C CYS A 206 13.21 8.45 19.64
N SER A 207 13.72 9.19 18.66
CA SER A 207 13.21 10.55 18.40
C SER A 207 11.88 10.49 17.64
N GLN A 208 11.10 11.58 17.65
CA GLN A 208 9.87 11.64 16.84
C GLN A 208 10.17 11.48 15.35
N GLU A 209 11.24 12.12 14.86
CA GLU A 209 11.68 12.02 13.47
C GLU A 209 12.08 10.58 13.11
N GLN A 210 12.78 9.89 14.00
CA GLN A 210 13.14 8.49 13.81
C GLN A 210 11.90 7.59 13.82
N LEU A 211 10.96 7.79 14.74
CA LEU A 211 9.73 7.02 14.78
C LEU A 211 8.90 7.18 13.50
N ASP A 212 8.83 8.39 12.97
CA ASP A 212 8.13 8.68 11.71
C ASP A 212 8.86 8.04 10.52
N ALA A 213 10.19 8.10 10.48
CA ALA A 213 11.01 7.44 9.46
C ALA A 213 10.88 5.91 9.50
N ASP A 214 10.92 5.31 10.69
CA ASP A 214 10.77 3.87 10.91
C ASP A 214 9.37 3.40 10.51
N THR A 215 8.34 4.18 10.83
CA THR A 215 6.96 3.89 10.41
C THR A 215 6.86 3.91 8.88
N ALA A 216 7.42 4.94 8.23
CA ALA A 216 7.40 5.05 6.78
C ALA A 216 8.21 3.95 6.07
N TRP A 217 9.30 3.47 6.68
CA TRP A 217 10.07 2.34 6.16
C TRP A 217 9.31 1.02 6.34
N ALA A 218 8.72 0.79 7.52
CA ALA A 218 7.89 -0.38 7.77
C ALA A 218 6.67 -0.45 6.83
N ASP A 219 6.03 0.69 6.53
CA ASP A 219 4.97 0.74 5.52
C ASP A 219 5.47 0.26 4.14
N GLN A 220 6.69 0.62 3.72
CA GLN A 220 7.27 0.13 2.47
C GLN A 220 7.51 -1.39 2.50
N VAL A 221 7.98 -1.92 3.63
CA VAL A 221 8.17 -3.37 3.83
C VAL A 221 6.82 -4.11 3.77
N ILE A 222 5.78 -3.58 4.40
CA ILE A 222 4.43 -4.16 4.37
C ILE A 222 3.86 -4.17 2.94
N GLU A 223 4.00 -3.07 2.19
CA GLU A 223 3.56 -3.02 0.79
C GLU A 223 4.37 -4.00 -0.08
N ARG A 224 5.67 -4.17 0.19
CA ARG A 224 6.50 -5.18 -0.49
C ARG A 224 6.05 -6.61 -0.17
N ALA A 225 5.74 -6.91 1.10
CA ALA A 225 5.19 -8.21 1.49
C ALA A 225 3.86 -8.51 0.80
N ARG A 226 3.01 -7.49 0.63
CA ARG A 226 1.76 -7.60 -0.13
C ARG A 226 2.01 -7.88 -1.61
N GLU A 227 3.01 -7.22 -2.20
CA GLU A 227 3.39 -7.45 -3.59
C GLU A 227 3.88 -8.89 -3.81
N ILE A 228 4.74 -9.40 -2.93
CA ILE A 228 5.20 -10.80 -2.98
C ILE A 228 3.99 -11.76 -2.96
N ALA A 229 3.07 -11.58 -2.01
CA ALA A 229 1.88 -12.41 -1.88
C ALA A 229 1.04 -12.46 -3.17
N LEU A 230 0.79 -11.30 -3.78
CA LEU A 230 -0.07 -11.18 -4.94
C LEU A 230 0.60 -11.72 -6.22
N LEU A 231 1.92 -11.53 -6.38
CA LEU A 231 2.65 -12.04 -7.53
C LEU A 231 2.82 -13.56 -7.49
N GLU A 232 3.01 -14.15 -6.30
CA GLU A 232 3.05 -15.60 -6.13
C GLU A 232 1.71 -16.25 -6.46
N GLN A 233 0.61 -15.68 -5.96
CA GLN A 233 -0.75 -16.15 -6.28
C GLN A 233 -1.04 -16.08 -7.79
N ASN A 234 -0.66 -14.98 -8.44
CA ASN A 234 -0.86 -14.84 -9.88
C ASN A 234 -0.06 -15.88 -10.69
N THR A 235 1.17 -16.18 -10.27
CA THR A 235 2.03 -17.20 -10.91
C THR A 235 1.42 -18.60 -10.77
N LEU A 236 0.90 -18.94 -9.57
CA LEU A 236 0.23 -20.21 -9.33
C LEU A 236 -1.03 -20.36 -10.20
N ASN A 237 -1.85 -19.32 -10.30
CA ASN A 237 -3.08 -19.32 -11.10
C ASN A 237 -2.80 -19.53 -12.60
N HIS A 238 -1.72 -18.94 -13.14
CA HIS A 238 -1.32 -19.14 -14.53
C HIS A 238 -0.86 -20.59 -14.79
N ASN A 239 -0.07 -21.18 -13.89
CA ASN A 239 0.42 -22.55 -14.03
C ASN A 239 -0.71 -23.59 -14.00
N ASP A 240 -1.79 -23.35 -13.25
CA ASP A 240 -2.93 -24.27 -13.19
C ASP A 240 -3.83 -24.16 -14.44
N ALA A 241 -3.92 -22.98 -15.07
CA ALA A 241 -4.68 -22.79 -16.30
C ALA A 241 -4.08 -23.55 -17.50
N GLU A 242 -2.77 -23.76 -17.50
CA GLU A 242 -2.05 -24.45 -18.58
C GLU A 242 -2.03 -25.99 -18.44
N ARG A 243 -2.48 -26.54 -17.31
CA ARG A 243 -2.52 -28.01 -17.13
C ARG A 243 -3.58 -28.62 -18.06
N PRO A 244 -3.22 -29.56 -18.96
CA PRO A 244 -4.19 -30.22 -19.81
C PRO A 244 -5.21 -30.96 -18.93
N ARG A 245 -6.50 -30.69 -19.16
CA ARG A 245 -7.58 -31.40 -18.48
C ARG A 245 -7.53 -32.88 -18.90
N PRO A 246 -7.66 -33.82 -17.96
CA PRO A 246 -7.58 -35.26 -18.23
C PRO A 246 -8.71 -35.74 -19.16
#